data_AF-A0A5R2MW41-F1
#
_entry.id   AF-A0A5R2MW41-F1
#
_cell.length_a   1.000
_cell.length_b   1.000
_cell.length_c   1.000
_cell.angle_alpha   90.00
_cell.angle_beta   90.00
_cell.angle_gamma   90.00
#
_symmetry.space_group_name_H-M   'P 1'
#
loop_
_entity.id
_entity.type
_entity.pdbx_description
1 polymer ?
#
loop_
_entity_poly.entity_id
_entity_poly.type
_entity_poly.pdbx_seq_one_letter_code
_entity_poly.pdbx_strand_id
1 'polypeptide(L)'
;KNFVKTMLRLAGDRDEISVVSDQWGNPTSALDIADAILHAATTLHRDKDLAAFGTYHLAGTGETNWSGFARHILDTSLKSGGPWARVRDITTMDYPTKARRPANSRLSSA
;
A
#
# COMPACT_ATOMS: atom_id res chain seq x y z
N LYS A 1 1.10 -10.37 -8.29
CA LYS A 1 1.87 -10.57 -7.03
C LYS A 1 1.97 -9.21 -6.33
N ASN A 2 1.63 -9.09 -5.04
CA ASN A 2 1.61 -7.80 -4.31
C ASN A 2 2.34 -7.91 -2.95
N PHE A 3 2.48 -6.79 -2.24
CA PHE A 3 3.19 -6.74 -0.95
C PHE A 3 2.51 -7.61 0.12
N VAL A 4 1.18 -7.53 0.26
CA VAL A 4 0.39 -8.33 1.21
C VAL A 4 0.65 -9.83 1.05
N LYS A 5 0.46 -10.36 -0.16
CA LYS A 5 0.72 -11.78 -0.46
C LYS A 5 2.18 -12.16 -0.24
N THR A 6 3.11 -11.21 -0.40
CA THR A 6 4.53 -11.46 -0.15
C THR A 6 4.81 -11.60 1.35
N MET A 7 4.25 -10.73 2.20
CA MET A 7 4.42 -10.82 3.66
C MET A 7 3.85 -12.11 4.22
N LEU A 8 2.62 -12.48 3.83
CA LEU A 8 1.97 -13.71 4.29
C LEU A 8 2.77 -14.96 3.90
N ARG A 9 3.27 -15.01 2.66
CA ARG A 9 4.10 -16.12 2.20
C ARG A 9 5.41 -16.19 2.99
N LEU A 10 6.09 -15.06 3.20
CA LEU A 10 7.35 -15.04 3.96
C LEU A 10 7.15 -15.48 5.42
N ALA A 11 6.03 -15.11 6.02
CA ALA A 11 5.70 -15.49 7.39
C ALA A 11 5.34 -16.98 7.54
N GLY A 12 5.08 -17.69 6.43
CA GLY A 12 4.95 -19.15 6.45
C GLY A 12 6.28 -19.88 6.64
N ASP A 13 7.39 -19.23 6.30
CA ASP A 13 8.72 -19.86 6.24
C ASP A 13 9.75 -19.23 7.20
N ARG A 14 9.41 -18.13 7.90
CA ARG A 14 10.36 -17.32 8.67
C ARG A 14 9.75 -16.77 9.95
N ASP A 15 10.52 -16.80 11.03
CA ASP A 15 10.13 -16.18 12.30
C ASP A 15 10.33 -14.65 12.32
N GLU A 16 11.21 -14.13 11.45
CA GLU A 16 11.49 -12.69 11.33
C GLU A 16 11.59 -12.25 9.86
N ILE A 17 11.04 -11.07 9.55
CA ILE A 17 11.12 -10.43 8.24
C ILE A 17 11.66 -9.00 8.42
N SER A 18 12.75 -8.68 7.70
CA SER A 18 13.28 -7.32 7.64
C SER A 18 12.51 -6.48 6.62
N VAL A 19 12.00 -5.31 7.03
CA VAL A 19 11.15 -4.44 6.20
C VAL A 19 11.56 -2.98 6.35
N VAL A 20 11.61 -2.27 5.22
CA VAL A 20 12.02 -0.86 5.15
C VAL A 20 11.06 0.05 5.94
N SER A 21 11.60 0.92 6.79
CA SER A 21 10.81 1.80 7.68
C SER A 21 10.92 3.30 7.34
N ASP A 22 11.78 3.69 6.39
CA ASP A 22 12.01 5.09 5.99
C ASP A 22 11.36 5.48 4.65
N GLN A 23 10.50 4.63 4.09
CA GLN A 23 9.70 4.89 2.89
C GLN A 23 8.21 4.94 3.22
N TRP A 24 7.59 6.10 3.06
CA TRP A 24 6.21 6.40 3.43
C TRP A 24 5.27 6.49 2.22
N GLY A 25 4.03 6.04 2.39
CA GLY A 25 3.00 6.08 1.36
C GLY A 25 1.61 5.76 1.91
N ASN A 26 0.69 5.47 0.99
CA ASN A 26 -0.68 5.09 1.28
C ASN A 26 -0.95 3.71 0.66
N PRO A 27 -1.07 2.62 1.45
CA PRO A 27 -1.53 1.35 0.93
C PRO A 27 -2.95 1.50 0.35
N THR A 28 -3.13 1.12 -0.92
CA THR A 28 -4.40 1.29 -1.63
C THR A 28 -4.95 -0.06 -2.10
N SER A 29 -6.23 -0.32 -1.83
CA SER A 29 -6.91 -1.51 -2.33
C SER A 29 -7.17 -1.40 -3.83
N ALA A 30 -7.06 -2.52 -4.55
CA ALA A 30 -7.47 -2.58 -5.95
C ALA A 30 -8.99 -2.41 -6.11
N LEU A 31 -9.78 -2.79 -5.09
CA LEU A 31 -11.24 -2.61 -5.10
C LEU A 31 -11.60 -1.12 -4.99
N ASP A 32 -10.99 -0.38 -4.06
CA ASP A 32 -11.20 1.07 -3.93
C ASP A 32 -10.85 1.80 -5.23
N ILE A 33 -9.79 1.34 -5.93
CA ILE A 33 -9.42 1.89 -7.25
C ILE A 33 -10.51 1.61 -8.29
N ALA A 34 -11.03 0.39 -8.33
CA ALA A 34 -12.08 0.03 -9.28
C ALA A 34 -13.38 0.83 -9.03
N ASP A 35 -13.78 0.96 -7.77
CA ASP A 35 -14.96 1.73 -7.38
C ASP A 35 -14.81 3.21 -7.76
N ALA A 36 -13.63 3.80 -7.54
CA ALA A 36 -13.34 5.17 -7.94
C ALA A 36 -13.36 5.36 -9.46
N ILE A 37 -12.85 4.40 -10.25
CA ILE A 37 -12.90 4.44 -11.72
C ILE A 37 -14.35 4.39 -12.21
N LEU A 38 -15.17 3.49 -11.67
CA LEU A 38 -16.58 3.37 -12.03
C LEU A 38 -17.37 4.65 -11.66
N HIS A 39 -17.07 5.22 -10.50
CA HIS A 39 -17.62 6.50 -10.09
C HIS A 39 -17.22 7.63 -11.04
N ALA A 40 -15.93 7.77 -11.34
CA ALA A 40 -15.42 8.79 -12.26
C ALA A 40 -16.04 8.65 -13.66
N ALA A 41 -16.11 7.43 -14.21
CA ALA A 41 -16.73 7.19 -15.51
C ALA A 41 -18.21 7.60 -15.54
N THR A 42 -18.97 7.31 -14.47
CA THR A 42 -20.38 7.70 -14.36
C THR A 42 -20.53 9.22 -14.27
N THR A 43 -19.68 9.88 -13.48
CA THR A 43 -19.68 11.34 -13.32
C THR A 43 -19.34 12.02 -14.64
N LEU A 44 -18.25 11.61 -15.29
CA LEU A 44 -17.80 12.15 -16.58
C LEU A 44 -18.83 11.93 -17.70
N HIS A 45 -19.53 10.79 -17.70
CA HIS A 45 -20.59 10.54 -18.69
C HIS A 45 -21.77 11.53 -18.56
N ARG A 46 -22.08 11.96 -17.33
CA ARG A 46 -23.17 12.89 -17.05
C ARG A 46 -22.77 14.36 -17.21
N ASP A 47 -21.48 14.64 -17.05
CA ASP A 47 -20.92 15.98 -17.12
C ASP A 47 -20.62 16.40 -18.57
N LYS A 48 -21.61 17.05 -19.19
CA LYS A 48 -21.54 17.49 -20.59
C LYS A 48 -20.49 18.58 -20.84
N ASP A 49 -20.13 19.34 -19.80
CA ASP A 49 -19.20 20.46 -19.90
C ASP A 49 -17.76 20.05 -19.56
N LEU A 50 -17.54 18.76 -19.22
CA LEU A 50 -16.24 18.19 -18.84
C LEU A 50 -15.56 18.90 -17.66
N ALA A 51 -16.33 19.60 -16.81
CA ALA A 51 -15.84 20.29 -15.63
C ALA A 51 -15.19 19.37 -14.59
N ALA A 52 -15.59 18.10 -14.55
CA ALA A 52 -15.06 17.04 -13.72
C ALA A 52 -13.93 16.24 -14.40
N PHE A 53 -13.46 16.64 -15.58
CA PHE A 53 -12.29 16.03 -16.19
C PHE A 53 -11.00 16.64 -15.62
N GLY A 54 -10.02 15.80 -15.32
CA GLY A 54 -8.76 16.28 -14.77
C GLY A 54 -7.84 15.16 -14.30
N THR A 55 -6.77 15.56 -13.63
CA THR A 55 -5.84 14.64 -12.97
C THR A 55 -6.21 14.54 -11.49
N TYR A 56 -6.38 13.32 -11.00
CA TYR A 56 -6.77 13.03 -9.63
C TYR A 56 -5.70 12.21 -8.93
N HIS A 57 -5.46 12.52 -7.66
CA HIS A 57 -4.79 11.59 -6.75
C HIS A 57 -5.82 10.64 -6.15
N LEU A 58 -5.53 9.35 -6.23
CA LEU A 58 -6.35 8.29 -5.66
C LEU A 58 -5.48 7.36 -4.82
N ALA A 59 -5.77 7.31 -3.52
CA ALA A 59 -5.03 6.53 -2.55
C ALA A 59 -5.93 6.07 -1.40
N GLY A 60 -5.54 5.01 -0.71
CA GLY A 60 -6.16 4.63 0.56
C GLY A 60 -5.99 5.75 1.59
N THR A 61 -6.94 5.84 2.53
CA THR A 61 -6.90 6.85 3.59
C THR A 61 -5.79 6.58 4.61
N GLY A 62 -5.25 7.63 5.22
CA GLY A 62 -4.17 7.53 6.20
C GLY A 62 -2.83 7.18 5.56
N GLU A 63 -1.78 7.06 6.37
CA GLU A 63 -0.41 6.87 5.88
C GLU A 63 0.35 5.86 6.73
N THR A 64 1.33 5.19 6.11
CA THR A 64 2.26 4.31 6.82
C THR A 64 3.53 4.10 6.00
N ASN A 65 4.53 3.47 6.60
CA ASN A 65 5.71 2.95 5.88
C ASN A 65 5.55 1.44 5.60
N TRP A 66 6.44 0.87 4.80
CA TRP A 66 6.35 -0.57 4.47
C TRP A 66 6.37 -1.46 5.71
N SER A 67 7.16 -1.12 6.72
CA SER A 67 7.27 -1.89 7.95
C SER A 67 5.99 -1.84 8.80
N GLY A 68 5.38 -0.67 8.95
CA GLY A 68 4.10 -0.48 9.61
C GLY A 68 2.98 -1.23 8.88
N PHE A 69 2.98 -1.20 7.55
CA PHE A 69 2.04 -1.98 6.76
C PHE A 69 2.26 -3.49 6.94
N ALA A 70 3.51 -3.96 6.95
CA ALA A 70 3.84 -5.37 7.18
C ALA A 70 3.35 -5.85 8.56
N ARG A 71 3.57 -5.06 9.62
CA ARG A 71 3.04 -5.37 10.96
C ARG A 71 1.52 -5.51 10.92
N HIS A 72 0.83 -4.53 10.33
CA HIS A 72 -0.64 -4.58 10.23
C HIS A 72 -1.15 -5.82 9.46
N ILE A 73 -0.48 -6.20 8.36
CA ILE A 73 -0.81 -7.41 7.61
C ILE A 73 -0.65 -8.66 8.49
N LEU A 74 0.48 -8.79 9.18
CA LEU A 74 0.80 -9.99 9.96
C LEU A 74 -0.04 -10.08 11.23
N ASP A 75 -0.30 -8.96 11.91
CA ASP A 75 -1.20 -8.94 13.07
C ASP A 75 -2.64 -9.30 12.67
N THR A 76 -3.09 -8.86 11.50
CA THR A 76 -4.39 -9.27 10.93
C THR A 76 -4.39 -10.75 10.60
N SER A 77 -3.33 -11.25 9.96
CA SER A 77 -3.16 -12.67 9.66
C SER A 77 -3.23 -13.54 10.92
N LEU A 78 -2.50 -13.17 11.98
CA LEU A 78 -2.49 -13.89 13.26
C LEU A 78 -3.88 -13.96 13.89
N LYS A 79 -4.62 -12.85 13.89
CA LYS A 79 -6.01 -12.81 14.38
C LYS A 79 -6.95 -13.71 13.58
N SER A 80 -6.65 -13.97 12.31
CA SER A 80 -7.37 -14.90 11.44
C SER A 80 -6.83 -16.34 11.48
N GLY A 81 -5.91 -16.66 12.40
CA GLY A 81 -5.28 -17.99 12.49
C GLY A 81 -4.26 -18.28 11.36
N GLY A 82 -3.82 -17.25 10.65
CA GLY A 82 -2.85 -17.32 9.57
C GLY A 82 -1.39 -17.22 10.05
N PRO A 83 -0.43 -17.25 9.10
CA PRO A 83 1.00 -17.16 9.40
C PRO A 83 1.36 -15.79 10.00
N TRP A 84 2.37 -15.79 10.87
CA TRP A 84 2.87 -14.60 11.52
C TRP A 84 4.39 -14.64 11.64
N ALA A 85 5.03 -13.48 11.55
CA ALA A 85 6.45 -13.31 11.75
C ALA A 85 6.73 -11.95 12.41
N ARG A 86 7.82 -11.85 13.16
CA ARG A 86 8.26 -10.58 13.72
C ARG A 86 8.79 -9.67 12.61
N VAL A 87 8.38 -8.40 12.62
CA VAL A 87 8.91 -7.39 11.68
C VAL A 87 10.09 -6.67 12.31
N ARG A 88 11.25 -6.71 11.64
CA ARG A 88 12.45 -5.94 11.99
C ARG A 88 12.58 -4.74 11.06
N ASP A 89 12.67 -3.55 11.62
CA ASP A 89 12.88 -2.33 10.84
C ASP A 89 14.29 -2.32 10.23
N ILE A 90 14.38 -1.94 8.97
CA ILE A 90 15.62 -1.60 8.28
C ILE A 90 15.46 -0.29 7.52
N THR A 91 16.57 0.37 7.18
CA THR A 91 16.54 1.58 6.34
C THR A 91 16.60 1.21 4.85
N THR A 92 16.35 2.18 3.98
CA THR A 92 16.56 2.01 2.54
C THR A 92 18.02 1.70 2.21
N MET A 93 18.98 2.16 3.03
CA MET A 93 20.41 1.87 2.86
C MET A 93 20.75 0.39 3.06
N ASP A 94 20.04 -0.27 3.97
CA ASP A 94 20.22 -1.69 4.27
C ASP A 94 19.61 -2.62 3.19
N TYR A 95 18.82 -2.05 2.26
CA TYR A 95 18.14 -2.78 1.20
C TYR A 95 18.31 -2.11 -0.17
N PRO A 96 19.53 -2.16 -0.75
CA PRO A 96 19.80 -1.54 -2.04
C PRO A 96 19.00 -2.23 -3.15
N THR A 97 18.22 -1.44 -3.89
CA THR A 97 17.49 -1.90 -5.06
C THR A 97 17.95 -1.15 -6.30
N LYS A 98 17.80 -1.75 -7.48
CA LYS A 98 18.23 -1.14 -8.75
C LYS A 98 17.56 0.20 -9.03
N ALA A 99 16.30 0.36 -8.64
CA ALA A 99 15.54 1.59 -8.80
C ALA A 99 15.51 2.36 -7.49
N ARG A 100 15.83 3.66 -7.52
CA ARG A 100 15.69 4.52 -6.36
C ARG A 100 14.20 4.72 -6.04
N ARG A 101 13.80 4.36 -4.82
CA ARG A 101 12.45 4.62 -4.31
C ARG A 101 12.40 5.97 -3.60
N PRO A 102 11.30 6.73 -3.74
CA PRO A 102 11.13 7.96 -2.98
C PRO A 102 10.95 7.64 -1.49
N ALA A 103 11.50 8.49 -0.62
CA ALA A 103 11.28 8.41 0.82
C ALA A 103 9.81 8.74 1.18
N ASN A 104 9.15 9.57 0.35
CA ASN A 104 7.75 9.95 0.52
C ASN A 104 7.02 9.81 -0.82
N SER A 105 6.04 8.91 -0.84
CA SER A 105 5.14 8.64 -1.96
C SER A 105 3.67 8.86 -1.60
N ARG A 106 3.42 9.60 -0.51
CA ARG A 106 2.06 9.91 -0.08
C ARG A 106 1.38 10.85 -1.07
N LEU A 107 0.12 10.57 -1.37
CA LEU A 107 -0.70 11.42 -2.24
C LEU A 107 -1.66 12.27 -1.41
N SER A 108 -1.87 13.52 -1.84
CA SER A 108 -2.93 14.38 -1.30
C SER A 108 -4.22 14.05 -2.03
N SER A 109 -5.11 13.30 -1.38
CA SER A 109 -6.39 12.81 -1.92
C SER A 109 -7.59 13.16 -1.04
N ALA A 110 -7.45 14.18 -0.19
CA ALA A 110 -8.47 14.71 0.73
C ALA A 110 -8.83 16.14 0.36
#